data_AF-A0A093X9G5-F1
#
_entry.id   AF-A0A093X9G5-F1
#
_cell.length_a   1.000
_cell.length_b   1.000
_cell.length_c   1.000
_cell.angle_alpha   90.00
_cell.angle_beta   90.00
_cell.angle_gamma   90.00
#
_symmetry.space_group_name_H-M   'P 1'
#
loop_
_entity.id
_entity.type
_entity.pdbx_description
1 polymer ?
#
loop_
_entity_poly.entity_id
_entity_poly.type
_entity_poly.pdbx_seq_one_letter_code
_entity_poly.pdbx_strand_id
1 'polypeptide(L)'
;MAQDGKAPAILGKTNKRGVPTAAIVFTNLFGALSMMNISTGAANAYNYIVNLSGVSTFLVWGAISFIHIRFRSAWAAQGRRVEDLPYRSWLYPYNAWFGLGANIFLALIQGWTTLAPFKAGSFVDAYILLVLFPVIFWVFKWVNKTKWQRIEEVDLDHGRRADIDVVRVEVEDNVGTGKKVPLWRKLWEGF
;
A
#
# COMPACT_ATOMS: atom_id res chain seq x y z
N MET A 1 13.09 -0.54 -1.94
CA MET A 1 12.82 0.02 -3.29
C MET A 1 14.08 0.24 -4.11
N ALA A 2 15.00 1.14 -3.72
CA ALA A 2 16.22 1.37 -4.52
C ALA A 2 17.20 0.18 -4.49
N GLN A 3 17.30 -0.54 -3.37
CA GLN A 3 18.10 -1.76 -3.26
C GLN A 3 17.52 -2.92 -4.09
N ASP A 4 16.20 -2.97 -4.23
CA ASP A 4 15.48 -3.99 -5.00
C ASP A 4 15.40 -3.65 -6.51
N GLY A 5 16.13 -2.63 -6.98
CA GLY A 5 16.11 -2.17 -8.37
C GLY A 5 14.81 -1.49 -8.81
N LYS A 6 13.87 -1.23 -7.89
CA LYS A 6 12.56 -0.60 -8.17
C LYS A 6 12.62 0.93 -8.16
N ALA A 7 13.75 1.53 -7.80
CA ALA A 7 13.96 2.97 -7.81
C ALA A 7 15.42 3.30 -8.20
N PRO A 8 15.73 4.52 -8.65
CA PRO A 8 17.08 4.90 -9.05
C PRO A 8 18.12 4.59 -7.96
N ALA A 9 19.22 3.95 -8.34
CA ALA A 9 20.25 3.49 -7.40
C ALA A 9 20.86 4.61 -6.55
N ILE A 10 20.82 5.86 -7.03
CA ILE A 10 21.29 7.05 -6.32
C ILE A 10 20.53 7.24 -4.99
N LEU A 11 19.23 6.95 -4.96
CA LEU A 11 18.41 7.08 -3.75
C LEU A 11 18.71 5.99 -2.71
N GLY A 12 19.34 4.89 -3.13
CA GLY A 12 19.77 3.80 -2.25
C GLY A 12 21.17 3.98 -1.67
N LYS A 13 21.92 5.00 -2.11
CA LYS A 13 23.28 5.25 -1.60
C LYS A 13 23.22 5.82 -0.18
N THR A 14 23.87 5.15 0.75
CA THR A 14 23.99 5.57 2.15
C THR A 14 25.37 6.17 2.42
N ASN A 15 25.43 7.15 3.33
CA ASN A 15 26.69 7.69 3.83
C ASN A 15 27.33 6.70 4.83
N LYS A 16 28.56 6.97 5.31
CA LYS A 16 29.31 6.13 6.26
C LYS A 16 28.56 5.79 7.57
N ARG A 17 27.51 6.56 7.91
CA ARG A 17 26.63 6.37 9.07
C ARG A 17 25.35 5.57 8.75
N GLY A 18 25.23 4.99 7.55
CA GLY A 18 24.03 4.27 7.11
C GLY A 18 22.86 5.17 6.67
N VAL A 19 23.04 6.49 6.60
CA VAL A 19 21.97 7.45 6.30
C VAL A 19 21.85 7.70 4.79
N PRO A 20 20.67 7.52 4.17
CA PRO A 20 20.46 7.77 2.73
C PRO A 20 20.25 9.26 2.46
N THR A 21 21.33 10.03 2.38
CA THR A 21 21.27 11.50 2.24
C THR A 21 20.56 11.97 0.97
N ALA A 22 20.78 11.28 -0.16
CA ALA A 22 20.11 11.62 -1.42
C ALA A 22 18.59 11.48 -1.35
N ALA A 23 18.10 10.44 -0.66
CA ALA A 23 16.67 10.25 -0.43
C ALA A 23 16.08 11.34 0.47
N ILE A 24 16.78 11.74 1.53
CA ILE A 24 16.35 12.80 2.44
C ILE A 24 16.24 14.15 1.72
N VAL A 25 17.24 14.50 0.91
CA VAL A 25 17.20 15.74 0.12
C VAL A 25 16.03 15.69 -0.85
N PHE A 26 15.85 14.57 -1.56
CA PHE A 26 14.74 14.39 -2.49
C PHE A 26 13.37 14.55 -1.81
N THR A 27 13.16 13.96 -0.62
CA THR A 27 11.90 14.14 0.13
C THR A 27 11.70 15.59 0.61
N ASN A 28 12.78 16.27 1.00
CA ASN A 28 12.69 17.68 1.42
C ASN A 28 12.35 18.63 0.26
N LEU A 29 12.70 18.28 -0.99
CA LEU A 29 12.28 19.05 -2.16
C LEU A 29 10.76 19.11 -2.29
N PHE A 30 10.03 18.06 -1.91
CA PHE A 30 8.57 18.11 -1.87
C PHE A 30 8.04 19.05 -0.76
N GLY A 31 8.83 19.30 0.28
CA GLY A 31 8.52 20.34 1.27
C GLY A 31 8.47 21.74 0.66
N ALA A 32 9.20 21.99 -0.43
CA ALA A 32 9.12 23.25 -1.18
C ALA A 32 7.73 23.49 -1.80
N LEU A 33 6.91 22.46 -1.99
CA LEU A 33 5.51 22.61 -2.44
C LEU A 33 4.68 23.47 -1.46
N SER A 34 5.07 23.52 -0.17
CA SER A 34 4.42 24.40 0.80
C SER A 34 4.55 25.89 0.46
N MET A 35 5.58 26.30 -0.30
CA MET A 35 5.76 27.69 -0.73
C MET A 35 4.68 28.18 -1.71
N MET A 36 3.89 27.27 -2.28
CA MET A 36 2.71 27.60 -3.09
C MET A 36 1.70 28.48 -2.32
N ASN A 37 1.70 28.42 -0.98
CA ASN A 37 0.94 29.34 -0.12
C ASN A 37 1.13 30.82 -0.50
N ILE A 38 2.35 31.22 -0.91
CA ILE A 38 2.65 32.62 -1.26
C ILE A 38 1.81 33.11 -2.45
N SER A 39 1.54 32.26 -3.43
CA SER A 39 0.81 32.64 -4.64
C SER A 39 -0.69 32.33 -4.58
N THR A 40 -1.11 31.23 -3.94
CA THR A 40 -2.53 30.78 -3.94
C THR A 40 -3.27 31.04 -2.64
N GLY A 41 -2.56 31.48 -1.59
CA GLY A 41 -3.08 31.65 -0.23
C GLY A 41 -3.10 30.35 0.57
N ALA A 42 -3.01 30.48 1.90
CA ALA A 42 -2.76 29.37 2.82
C ALA A 42 -3.87 28.31 2.78
N ALA A 43 -5.13 28.74 2.78
CA ALA A 43 -6.27 27.84 2.76
C ALA A 43 -6.31 27.00 1.47
N ASN A 44 -6.08 27.61 0.31
CA ASN A 44 -6.10 26.89 -0.96
C ASN A 44 -4.90 25.95 -1.10
N ALA A 45 -3.70 26.40 -0.75
CA ALA A 45 -2.50 25.56 -0.79
C ALA A 45 -2.63 24.33 0.13
N TYR A 46 -3.18 24.51 1.33
CA TYR A 46 -3.50 23.42 2.24
C TYR A 46 -4.50 22.43 1.62
N ASN A 47 -5.62 22.94 1.07
CA ASN A 47 -6.64 22.10 0.44
C ASN A 47 -6.06 21.29 -0.73
N TYR A 48 -5.14 21.85 -1.53
CA TYR A 48 -4.45 21.10 -2.58
C TYR A 48 -3.65 19.92 -2.02
N ILE A 49 -2.80 20.16 -1.03
CA ILE A 49 -1.96 19.11 -0.43
C ILE A 49 -2.82 18.01 0.21
N VAL A 50 -3.89 18.39 0.91
CA VAL A 50 -4.82 17.45 1.55
C VAL A 50 -5.58 16.62 0.52
N ASN A 51 -6.08 17.24 -0.55
CA ASN A 51 -6.78 16.53 -1.60
C ASN A 51 -5.87 15.51 -2.30
N LEU A 52 -4.66 15.93 -2.69
CA LEU A 52 -3.67 15.04 -3.31
C LEU A 52 -3.29 13.88 -2.38
N SER A 53 -3.06 14.15 -1.09
CA SER A 53 -2.74 13.12 -0.10
C SER A 53 -3.89 12.13 0.13
N GLY A 54 -5.14 12.62 0.17
CA GLY A 54 -6.34 11.79 0.30
C GLY A 54 -6.48 10.79 -0.85
N VAL A 55 -6.39 11.27 -2.09
CA VAL A 55 -6.49 10.41 -3.29
C VAL A 55 -5.35 9.40 -3.33
N SER A 56 -4.13 9.84 -3.01
CA SER A 56 -2.96 8.95 -2.92
C SER A 56 -3.18 7.82 -1.91
N THR A 57 -3.80 8.13 -0.77
CA THR A 57 -4.10 7.15 0.26
C THR A 57 -5.11 6.11 -0.26
N PHE A 58 -6.21 6.54 -0.87
CA PHE A 58 -7.19 5.61 -1.44
C PHE A 58 -6.58 4.70 -2.51
N LEU A 59 -5.70 5.23 -3.37
CA LEU A 59 -4.97 4.43 -4.36
C LEU A 59 -4.07 3.37 -3.71
N VAL A 60 -3.31 3.74 -2.67
CA VAL A 60 -2.41 2.81 -1.97
C VAL A 60 -3.21 1.70 -1.29
N TRP A 61 -4.25 2.06 -0.53
CA TRP A 61 -5.07 1.07 0.18
C TRP A 61 -5.86 0.18 -0.78
N GLY A 62 -6.38 0.75 -1.88
CA GLY A 62 -7.00 -0.03 -2.96
C GLY A 62 -6.01 -1.01 -3.60
N ALA A 63 -4.77 -0.57 -3.89
CA ALA A 63 -3.73 -1.44 -4.42
C ALA A 63 -3.35 -2.56 -3.44
N ILE A 64 -3.26 -2.26 -2.13
CA ILE A 64 -3.02 -3.26 -1.08
C ILE A 64 -4.15 -4.29 -1.05
N SER A 65 -5.41 -3.86 -1.05
CA SER A 65 -6.56 -4.77 -1.09
C SER A 65 -6.54 -5.65 -2.34
N PHE A 66 -6.24 -5.08 -3.51
CA PHE A 66 -6.12 -5.84 -4.76
C PHE A 66 -4.99 -6.88 -4.72
N ILE A 67 -3.81 -6.51 -4.25
CA ILE A 67 -2.67 -7.42 -4.10
C ILE A 67 -3.01 -8.54 -3.10
N HIS A 68 -3.70 -8.23 -2.01
CA HIS A 68 -4.12 -9.21 -1.02
C HIS A 68 -5.08 -10.26 -1.61
N ILE A 69 -6.07 -9.83 -2.41
CA ILE A 69 -6.97 -10.74 -3.13
C ILE A 69 -6.16 -11.65 -4.05
N ARG A 70 -5.26 -11.07 -4.87
CA ARG A 70 -4.42 -11.85 -5.79
C ARG A 70 -3.48 -12.83 -5.08
N PHE A 71 -2.88 -12.43 -3.97
CA PHE A 71 -2.03 -13.28 -3.15
C PHE A 71 -2.81 -14.50 -2.64
N ARG A 72 -4.01 -14.27 -2.10
CA ARG A 72 -4.86 -15.37 -1.60
C ARG A 72 -5.37 -16.27 -2.72
N SER A 73 -5.68 -15.72 -3.89
CA SER A 73 -6.00 -16.51 -5.08
C SER A 73 -4.81 -17.36 -5.54
N ALA A 74 -3.59 -16.82 -5.53
CA ALA A 74 -2.37 -17.56 -5.89
C ALA A 74 -2.08 -18.68 -4.89
N TRP A 75 -2.23 -18.39 -3.60
CA TRP A 75 -2.07 -19.37 -2.53
C TRP A 75 -3.00 -20.57 -2.70
N ALA A 76 -4.28 -20.30 -2.98
CA ALA A 76 -5.28 -21.35 -3.24
C ALA A 76 -5.00 -22.10 -4.55
N ALA A 77 -4.59 -21.41 -5.62
CA ALA A 77 -4.28 -22.04 -6.91
C ALA A 77 -3.08 -22.99 -6.85
N GLN A 78 -2.12 -22.75 -5.95
CA GLN A 78 -0.97 -23.62 -5.71
C GLN A 78 -1.26 -24.75 -4.71
N GLY A 79 -2.53 -24.96 -4.33
CA GLY A 79 -2.94 -26.06 -3.45
C GLY A 79 -2.52 -25.93 -1.98
N ARG A 80 -2.09 -24.73 -1.54
CA ARG A 80 -1.64 -24.49 -0.17
C ARG A 80 -2.82 -24.25 0.77
N ARG A 81 -2.70 -24.70 2.01
CA ARG A 81 -3.78 -24.52 3.01
C ARG A 81 -3.69 -23.14 3.62
N VAL A 82 -4.84 -22.60 4.03
CA VAL A 82 -4.92 -21.30 4.73
C VAL A 82 -4.23 -21.34 6.10
N GLU A 83 -4.09 -22.53 6.68
CA GLU A 83 -3.44 -22.78 7.97
C GLU A 83 -1.92 -22.62 7.88
N ASP A 84 -1.34 -22.83 6.69
CA ASP A 84 0.10 -22.65 6.45
C ASP A 84 0.49 -21.16 6.39
N LEU A 85 -0.49 -20.24 6.48
CA LEU A 85 -0.22 -18.81 6.50
C LEU A 85 0.07 -18.33 7.92
N PRO A 86 1.14 -17.55 8.13
CA PRO A 86 1.47 -17.02 9.46
C PRO A 86 0.38 -16.13 10.04
N TYR A 87 -0.47 -15.55 9.18
CA TYR A 87 -1.57 -14.69 9.58
C TYR A 87 -2.84 -15.03 8.79
N ARG A 88 -3.92 -15.28 9.53
CA ARG A 88 -5.24 -15.53 8.99
C ARG A 88 -6.11 -14.29 9.18
N SER A 89 -6.47 -13.64 8.07
CA SER A 89 -7.41 -12.53 8.12
C SER A 89 -8.81 -13.03 8.53
N TRP A 90 -9.36 -12.45 9.59
CA TRP A 90 -10.62 -12.90 10.22
C TRP A 90 -11.83 -12.78 9.28
N LEU A 91 -11.87 -11.77 8.41
CA LEU A 91 -13.03 -11.45 7.57
C LEU A 91 -12.79 -11.70 6.06
N TYR A 92 -11.76 -12.48 5.71
CA TYR A 92 -11.51 -12.83 4.32
C TYR A 92 -12.59 -13.78 3.78
N PRO A 93 -13.15 -13.56 2.57
CA PRO A 93 -12.73 -12.60 1.53
C PRO A 93 -13.47 -11.25 1.54
N TYR A 94 -14.52 -11.10 2.36
CA TYR A 94 -15.42 -9.94 2.32
C TYR A 94 -14.71 -8.62 2.60
N ASN A 95 -13.80 -8.59 3.59
CA ASN A 95 -13.06 -7.38 3.94
C ASN A 95 -12.16 -6.86 2.81
N ALA A 96 -11.55 -7.76 2.04
CA ALA A 96 -10.62 -7.40 0.97
C ALA A 96 -11.37 -6.82 -0.23
N TRP A 97 -12.50 -7.43 -0.61
CA TRP A 97 -13.38 -6.91 -1.66
C TRP A 97 -14.08 -5.61 -1.25
N PHE A 98 -14.54 -5.53 0.00
CA PHE A 98 -15.09 -4.29 0.55
C PHE A 98 -14.04 -3.18 0.57
N GLY A 99 -12.83 -3.46 1.04
CA GLY A 99 -11.72 -2.50 1.05
C GLY A 99 -11.39 -2.00 -0.36
N LEU A 100 -11.32 -2.89 -1.35
CA LEU A 100 -11.08 -2.51 -2.74
C LEU A 100 -12.21 -1.62 -3.28
N GLY A 101 -13.48 -2.04 -3.13
CA GLY A 101 -14.64 -1.30 -3.60
C GLY A 101 -14.80 0.05 -2.92
N ALA A 102 -14.63 0.10 -1.59
CA ALA A 102 -14.72 1.32 -0.81
C ALA A 102 -13.63 2.32 -1.19
N ASN A 103 -12.37 1.89 -1.38
CA ASN A 103 -11.31 2.80 -1.80
C ASN A 103 -11.56 3.35 -3.21
N ILE A 104 -12.05 2.53 -4.16
CA ILE A 104 -12.42 3.01 -5.50
C ILE A 104 -13.58 4.02 -5.41
N PHE A 105 -14.62 3.71 -4.63
CA PHE A 105 -15.75 4.60 -4.43
C PHE A 105 -15.33 5.93 -3.79
N LEU A 106 -14.53 5.88 -2.73
CA LEU A 106 -14.02 7.06 -2.01
C LEU A 106 -13.13 7.92 -2.91
N ALA A 107 -12.27 7.30 -3.72
CA ALA A 107 -11.45 7.99 -4.71
C ALA A 107 -12.29 8.76 -5.75
N LEU A 108 -13.44 8.22 -6.16
CA LEU A 108 -14.32 8.87 -7.14
C LEU A 108 -15.17 9.97 -6.50
N ILE A 109 -15.70 9.75 -5.30
CA ILE A 109 -16.61 10.70 -4.63
C ILE A 109 -15.86 11.88 -3.98
N GLN A 110 -14.57 11.74 -3.66
CA GLN A 110 -13.79 12.79 -2.99
C GLN A 110 -13.85 14.14 -3.73
N GLY A 111 -13.85 14.11 -5.07
CA GLY A 111 -13.94 15.32 -5.90
C GLY A 111 -15.35 15.79 -6.24
N TRP A 112 -16.40 15.23 -5.63
CA TRP A 112 -17.80 15.50 -6.01
C TRP A 112 -18.18 16.99 -6.00
N THR A 113 -17.66 17.74 -5.01
CA THR A 113 -17.91 19.19 -4.86
C THR A 113 -17.35 20.02 -6.02
N THR A 114 -16.46 19.44 -6.84
CA THR A 114 -15.88 20.10 -8.03
C THR A 114 -16.76 19.99 -9.27
N LEU A 115 -17.80 19.13 -9.24
CA LEU A 115 -18.68 18.87 -10.39
C LEU A 115 -19.88 19.82 -10.46
N ALA A 116 -20.33 20.39 -9.34
CA ALA A 116 -21.50 21.28 -9.27
C ALA A 116 -21.32 22.41 -8.23
N PRO A 117 -20.99 23.66 -8.64
CA PRO A 117 -20.68 24.13 -10.00
C PRO A 117 -19.32 23.63 -10.50
N PHE A 118 -19.23 23.31 -11.80
CA PHE A 118 -18.00 22.78 -12.40
C PHE A 118 -16.86 23.81 -12.34
N LYS A 119 -15.78 23.47 -11.64
CA LYS A 119 -14.55 24.29 -11.59
C LYS A 119 -13.37 23.48 -12.11
N ALA A 120 -12.90 23.82 -13.31
CA ALA A 120 -11.87 23.07 -14.02
C ALA A 120 -10.57 22.90 -13.20
N GLY A 121 -10.11 23.94 -12.49
CA GLY A 121 -8.92 23.86 -11.65
C GLY A 121 -9.08 22.82 -10.54
N SER A 122 -10.10 22.99 -9.70
CA SER A 122 -10.37 22.07 -8.58
C SER A 122 -10.67 20.64 -9.04
N PHE A 123 -11.27 20.45 -10.22
CA PHE A 123 -11.49 19.13 -10.81
C PHE A 123 -10.17 18.44 -11.15
N VAL A 124 -9.24 19.15 -11.81
CA VAL A 124 -7.91 18.60 -12.09
C VAL A 124 -7.20 18.29 -10.78
N ASP A 125 -7.22 19.20 -9.80
CA ASP A 125 -6.56 19.01 -8.51
C ASP A 125 -7.08 17.76 -7.77
N ALA A 126 -8.39 17.49 -7.84
CA ALA A 126 -9.02 16.35 -7.19
C ALA A 126 -8.79 15.01 -7.91
N TYR A 127 -8.61 15.00 -9.23
CA TYR A 127 -8.57 13.74 -10.01
C TYR A 127 -7.25 13.47 -10.73
N ILE A 128 -6.28 14.40 -10.71
CA ILE A 128 -4.98 14.24 -11.39
C ILE A 128 -4.24 12.97 -10.95
N LEU A 129 -4.30 12.60 -9.67
CA LEU A 129 -3.64 11.38 -9.19
C LEU A 129 -4.26 10.10 -9.75
N LEU A 130 -5.55 10.08 -10.05
CA LEU A 130 -6.20 8.89 -10.63
C LEU A 130 -5.71 8.61 -12.04
N VAL A 131 -5.33 9.64 -12.79
CA VAL A 131 -4.75 9.51 -14.12
C VAL A 131 -3.24 9.33 -14.04
N LEU A 132 -2.57 10.06 -13.15
CA LEU A 132 -1.12 10.00 -12.99
C LEU A 132 -0.65 8.62 -12.49
N PHE A 133 -1.39 7.99 -11.58
CA PHE A 133 -1.06 6.67 -11.04
C PHE A 133 -0.92 5.57 -12.12
N PRO A 134 -1.92 5.33 -13.00
CA PRO A 134 -1.77 4.37 -14.08
C PRO A 134 -0.68 4.78 -15.07
N VAL A 135 -0.49 6.08 -15.36
CA VAL A 135 0.61 6.54 -16.23
C VAL A 135 1.97 6.14 -15.63
N ILE A 136 2.21 6.45 -14.35
CA ILE A 136 3.46 6.08 -13.66
C ILE A 136 3.61 4.55 -13.64
N PHE A 137 2.54 3.81 -13.35
CA PHE A 137 2.57 2.35 -13.36
C PHE A 137 2.95 1.78 -14.72
N TRP A 138 2.37 2.30 -15.81
CA TRP A 138 2.67 1.87 -17.17
C TRP A 138 4.07 2.26 -17.63
N VAL A 139 4.53 3.48 -17.31
CA VAL A 139 5.92 3.91 -17.58
C VAL A 139 6.90 3.01 -16.82
N PHE A 140 6.65 2.75 -15.54
CA PHE A 140 7.47 1.85 -14.74
C PHE A 140 7.51 0.45 -15.34
N LYS A 141 6.35 -0.05 -15.79
CA LYS A 141 6.22 -1.37 -16.41
C LYS A 141 6.95 -1.45 -17.75
N TRP A 142 6.90 -0.39 -18.56
CA TRP A 142 7.63 -0.29 -19.81
C TRP A 142 9.14 -0.29 -19.55
N VAL A 143 9.63 0.61 -18.70
CA VAL A 143 11.06 0.78 -18.40
C VAL A 143 11.66 -0.50 -17.81
N ASN A 144 10.96 -1.12 -16.85
CA ASN A 144 11.43 -2.34 -16.19
C ASN A 144 11.00 -3.63 -16.89
N LYS A 145 10.31 -3.54 -18.03
CA LYS A 145 9.82 -4.66 -18.84
C LYS A 145 9.14 -5.76 -18.00
N THR A 146 8.36 -5.38 -17.00
CA THR A 146 7.76 -6.34 -16.06
C THR A 146 6.54 -7.01 -16.69
N LYS A 147 6.37 -8.32 -16.47
CA LYS A 147 5.23 -9.09 -16.97
C LYS A 147 4.09 -9.12 -15.95
N TRP A 148 2.85 -9.17 -16.43
CA TRP A 148 1.72 -9.46 -15.54
C TRP A 148 1.79 -10.95 -15.20
N GLN A 149 2.18 -11.29 -13.98
CA GLN A 149 2.30 -12.70 -13.57
C GLN A 149 0.92 -13.33 -13.50
N ARG A 150 0.76 -14.53 -14.06
CA ARG A 150 -0.45 -15.35 -13.91
C ARG A 150 -0.57 -15.80 -12.46
N ILE A 151 -1.78 -16.05 -11.98
CA ILE A 151 -2.04 -16.40 -10.57
C ILE A 151 -1.28 -17.66 -10.15
N GLU A 152 -1.16 -18.63 -11.05
CA GLU A 152 -0.43 -19.89 -10.84
C GLU A 152 1.09 -19.70 -10.72
N GLU A 153 1.65 -18.75 -11.48
CA GLU A 153 3.09 -18.48 -11.60
C GLU A 153 3.61 -17.44 -10.60
N VAL A 154 2.74 -16.97 -9.68
CA VAL A 154 3.17 -16.04 -8.64
C VAL A 154 4.15 -16.75 -7.71
N ASP A 155 5.36 -16.22 -7.61
CA ASP A 155 6.35 -16.68 -6.66
C ASP A 155 5.94 -16.29 -5.23
N LEU A 156 5.69 -17.30 -4.39
CA LEU A 156 5.26 -17.15 -2.99
C LEU A 156 6.36 -17.53 -1.98
N ASP A 157 7.49 -18.07 -2.45
CA ASP A 157 8.53 -18.64 -1.59
C ASP A 157 9.80 -17.79 -1.55
N HIS A 158 10.10 -17.05 -2.62
CA HIS A 158 11.32 -16.25 -2.67
C HIS A 158 11.29 -15.11 -1.64
N GLY A 159 12.26 -15.11 -0.72
CA GLY A 159 12.36 -14.15 0.38
C GLY A 159 11.45 -14.44 1.58
N ARG A 160 10.75 -15.59 1.61
CA ARG A 160 9.98 -16.03 2.77
C ARG A 160 10.93 -16.35 3.94
N ARG A 161 10.69 -15.70 5.08
CA ARG A 161 11.41 -15.93 6.33
C ARG A 161 10.86 -17.15 7.04
N ALA A 162 11.37 -18.33 6.68
CA ALA A 162 10.94 -19.61 7.26
C ALA A 162 11.18 -19.70 8.77
N ASP A 163 12.12 -18.92 9.32
CA ASP A 163 12.42 -18.81 10.75
C ASP A 163 11.22 -18.30 11.57
N ILE A 164 10.43 -17.37 11.03
CA ILE A 164 9.25 -16.82 11.72
C ILE A 164 8.11 -17.85 11.75
N ASP A 165 7.98 -18.64 10.68
CA ASP A 165 6.93 -19.63 10.53
C ASP A 165 7.14 -20.79 11.53
N VAL A 166 8.39 -21.25 11.69
CA VAL A 166 8.76 -22.32 12.64
C VAL A 166 8.54 -21.89 14.09
N VAL A 167 9.00 -20.70 14.48
CA VAL A 167 8.82 -20.18 15.85
C VAL A 167 7.33 -20.04 16.20
N ARG A 168 6.47 -19.69 15.24
CA ARG A 168 5.02 -19.61 15.50
C ARG A 168 4.38 -20.97 15.69
N VAL A 169 4.74 -21.97 14.88
CA VAL A 169 4.24 -23.34 15.06
C VAL A 169 4.68 -23.89 16.42
N GLU A 170 5.94 -23.67 16.81
CA GLU A 170 6.44 -24.06 18.14
C GLU A 170 5.71 -23.36 19.29
N VAL A 171 5.35 -22.07 19.13
CA VAL A 171 4.57 -21.32 20.12
C VAL A 171 3.12 -21.80 20.14
N GLU A 172 2.48 -22.05 19.00
CA GLU A 172 1.10 -22.58 18.95
C GLU A 172 1.02 -24.00 19.52
N ASP A 173 2.00 -24.87 19.26
CA ASP A 173 2.07 -26.23 19.84
C ASP A 173 2.35 -26.19 21.35
N ASN A 174 3.24 -25.30 21.82
CA ASN A 174 3.47 -25.09 23.25
C ASN A 174 2.26 -24.44 23.95
N VAL A 175 1.49 -23.60 23.27
CA VAL A 175 0.23 -23.04 23.79
C VAL A 175 -0.89 -24.08 23.72
N GLY A 176 -0.85 -25.02 22.77
CA GLY A 176 -1.80 -26.14 22.65
C GLY A 176 -1.72 -27.12 23.82
N THR A 177 -0.55 -27.23 24.46
CA THR A 177 -0.32 -28.06 25.66
C THR A 177 -0.59 -27.32 26.99
N GLY A 178 -0.79 -26.00 26.96
CA GLY A 178 -1.08 -25.15 28.12
C GLY A 178 -2.49 -24.53 28.08
N LYS A 179 -3.33 -24.86 29.07
CA LYS A 179 -4.69 -24.31 29.35
C LYS A 179 -5.16 -23.16 28.42
N LYS A 180 -6.21 -23.43 27.63
CA LYS A 180 -6.95 -22.48 26.76
C LYS A 180 -7.07 -21.10 27.41
N VAL A 181 -6.36 -20.11 26.87
CA VAL A 181 -6.46 -18.71 27.29
C VAL A 181 -7.85 -18.14 26.93
N PRO A 182 -8.53 -17.46 27.88
CA PRO A 182 -9.88 -16.95 27.68
C PRO A 182 -9.95 -15.81 26.65
N LEU A 183 -11.09 -15.71 25.96
CA LEU A 183 -11.31 -14.86 24.78
C LEU A 183 -11.05 -13.36 25.04
N TRP A 184 -11.29 -12.91 26.27
CA TRP A 184 -11.06 -11.52 26.69
C TRP A 184 -9.57 -11.13 26.73
N ARG A 185 -8.69 -12.10 27.04
CA ARG A 185 -7.24 -11.87 27.09
C ARG A 185 -6.64 -11.77 25.69
N LYS A 186 -7.14 -12.58 24.75
CA LYS A 186 -6.76 -12.52 23.32
C LYS A 186 -7.17 -11.22 22.64
N LEU A 187 -8.30 -10.63 23.05
CA LEU A 187 -8.76 -9.34 22.52
C LEU A 187 -7.94 -8.16 23.04
N TRP A 188 -7.43 -8.24 24.28
CA TRP A 188 -6.60 -7.19 24.89
C TRP A 188 -5.15 -7.19 24.38
N GLU A 189 -4.60 -8.36 24.08
CA GLU A 189 -3.24 -8.51 23.54
C GLU A 189 -3.16 -8.22 22.02
N GLY A 190 -4.31 -8.15 21.34
CA GLY A 190 -4.42 -7.83 19.91
C GLY A 190 -4.66 -6.35 19.59
N PHE A 191 -4.72 -5.49 20.61
CA PHE A 191 -4.84 -4.03 20.51
C PHE A 191 -3.53 -3.37 20.92
#